data_AF-A0A4Q4VDB2-F1
#
_entry.id   AF-A0A4Q4VDB2-F1
#
_cell.length_a   1.000
_cell.length_b   1.000
_cell.length_c   1.000
_cell.angle_alpha   90.00
_cell.angle_beta   90.00
_cell.angle_gamma   90.00
#
_symmetry.space_group_name_H-M   'P 1'
#
loop_
_entity.id
_entity.type
_entity.pdbx_description
1 polymer ?
#
loop_
_entity_poly.entity_id
_entity_poly.type
_entity_poly.pdbx_seq_one_letter_code
_entity_poly.pdbx_strand_id
1 'polypeptide(L)'
;MAAKMLSTIFLLASAISAAALPSAYSALESTSFRLIARLDGFHSMPEIDGLEVAFTSPADGVGIVTLVSPGNGKMITGHDDNTVSIDEFECPDGGIGQWLVSPGGTATVPSTNTVDLKCQGGSSQFFITPEDSLLHYQGGSWMGCRGSTVGLSDQIIALSFFKDGQRPLYGCQEVRLVAQFS
;
A
#
# COMPACT_ATOMS: atom_id res chain seq x y z
N MET A 1 67.09 -18.45 28.33
CA MET A 1 66.05 -17.89 27.46
C MET A 1 65.23 -19.03 26.88
N ALA A 2 63.95 -19.14 27.24
CA ALA A 2 62.89 -19.76 26.44
C ALA A 2 61.57 -19.48 27.16
N ALA A 3 60.64 -18.84 26.45
CA ALA A 3 59.49 -18.15 26.99
C ALA A 3 58.29 -19.08 27.24
N LYS A 4 57.52 -18.75 28.29
CA LYS A 4 56.14 -19.19 28.51
C LYS A 4 55.25 -18.68 27.37
N MET A 5 54.40 -19.53 26.81
CA MET A 5 53.19 -19.08 26.11
C MET A 5 51.98 -19.80 26.72
N LEU A 6 51.19 -19.03 27.47
CA LEU A 6 49.81 -19.39 27.82
C LEU A 6 48.94 -19.12 26.59
N SER A 7 48.17 -20.11 26.18
CA SER A 7 47.17 -19.98 25.11
C SER A 7 45.82 -19.66 25.73
N THR A 8 45.33 -18.43 25.53
CA THR A 8 44.04 -17.95 26.03
C THR A 8 43.00 -18.11 24.91
N ILE A 9 42.03 -19.01 25.11
CA ILE A 9 40.92 -19.23 24.17
C ILE A 9 39.89 -18.11 24.41
N PHE A 10 39.74 -17.21 23.43
CA PHE A 10 38.65 -16.22 23.40
C PHE A 10 37.39 -16.85 22.80
N LEU A 11 36.35 -17.01 23.63
CA LEU A 11 34.99 -17.29 23.21
C LEU A 11 34.36 -16.01 22.64
N LEU A 12 34.14 -15.96 21.33
CA LEU A 12 33.31 -14.93 20.68
C LEU A 12 31.88 -15.48 20.53
N ALA A 13 31.04 -15.21 21.53
CA ALA A 13 29.60 -15.34 21.39
C ALA A 13 29.08 -14.14 20.59
N SER A 14 28.79 -14.34 19.32
CA SER A 14 28.12 -13.35 18.48
C SER A 14 26.64 -13.26 18.88
N ALA A 15 26.31 -12.24 19.67
CA ALA A 15 24.92 -11.85 19.90
C ALA A 15 24.35 -11.31 18.59
N ILE A 16 23.39 -12.02 18.00
CA ILE A 16 22.58 -11.53 16.90
C ILE A 16 21.63 -10.50 17.51
N SER A 17 21.95 -9.22 17.36
CA SER A 17 21.00 -8.15 17.64
C SER A 17 19.84 -8.28 16.65
N ALA A 18 18.70 -8.80 17.11
CA ALA A 18 17.44 -8.61 16.43
C ALA A 18 17.20 -7.09 16.38
N ALA A 19 17.27 -6.49 15.20
CA ALA A 19 16.86 -5.11 15.01
C ALA A 19 15.39 -5.02 15.41
N ALA A 20 15.11 -4.35 16.52
CA ALA A 20 13.75 -3.97 16.86
C ALA A 20 13.25 -3.04 15.75
N LEU A 21 12.31 -3.53 14.94
CA LEU A 21 11.58 -2.69 14.01
C LEU A 21 10.92 -1.58 14.84
N PRO A 22 11.01 -0.30 14.41
CA PRO A 22 10.26 0.76 15.07
C PRO A 22 8.78 0.39 15.04
N SER A 23 8.14 0.49 16.20
CA SER A 23 6.71 0.29 16.37
C SER A 23 5.96 1.36 15.59
N ALA A 24 5.72 1.14 14.31
CA ALA A 24 4.68 1.83 13.57
C ALA A 24 3.35 1.23 14.01
N TYR A 25 2.81 1.74 15.13
CA TYR A 25 1.47 1.39 15.57
C TYR A 25 0.79 2.65 16.08
N SER A 26 0.14 3.34 15.15
CA SER A 26 -1.05 4.13 15.46
C SER A 26 -2.19 3.31 14.87
N ALA A 27 -3.01 2.69 15.72
CA ALA A 27 -4.30 2.20 15.25
C ALA A 27 -4.99 3.37 14.56
N LEU A 28 -5.53 3.14 13.37
CA LEU A 28 -6.44 4.08 12.74
C LEU A 28 -7.70 4.11 13.61
N GLU A 29 -7.70 4.88 14.70
CA GLU A 29 -8.96 5.26 15.36
C GLU A 29 -9.89 5.74 14.25
N SER A 30 -11.16 5.28 14.22
CA SER A 30 -12.09 5.50 13.09
C SER A 30 -12.01 6.91 12.51
N THR A 31 -11.16 7.05 11.49
CA THR A 31 -10.73 8.34 10.96
C THR A 31 -10.97 8.31 9.47
N SER A 32 -11.70 9.33 9.02
CA SER A 32 -12.00 9.50 7.62
C SER A 32 -11.05 10.54 7.01
N PHE A 33 -10.49 10.21 5.86
CA PHE A 33 -9.55 11.06 5.15
C PHE A 33 -9.73 10.87 3.63
N ARG A 34 -9.27 11.84 2.86
CA ARG A 34 -9.06 11.66 1.41
C ARG A 34 -7.64 11.19 1.17
N LEU A 35 -7.43 10.35 0.15
CA LEU A 35 -6.09 9.98 -0.28
C LEU A 35 -5.75 10.66 -1.59
N ILE A 36 -4.59 11.29 -1.64
CA ILE A 36 -4.05 11.96 -2.82
C ILE A 36 -2.77 11.26 -3.24
N ALA A 37 -2.70 10.83 -4.50
CA ALA A 37 -1.48 10.31 -5.09
C ALA A 37 -0.46 11.44 -5.27
N ARG A 38 0.75 11.21 -4.78
CA ARG A 38 1.92 12.07 -4.99
C ARG A 38 3.02 11.26 -5.63
N LEU A 39 3.81 11.92 -6.46
CA LEU A 39 4.95 11.31 -7.12
C LEU A 39 6.26 11.72 -6.43
N ASP A 40 7.25 10.84 -6.51
CA ASP A 40 8.64 11.10 -6.12
C ASP A 40 9.61 10.78 -7.26
N GLY A 41 10.69 11.55 -7.37
CA GLY A 41 11.76 11.28 -8.34
C GLY A 41 11.37 11.45 -9.81
N PHE A 42 11.70 10.45 -10.64
CA PHE A 42 11.40 10.46 -12.08
C PHE A 42 9.99 9.92 -12.35
N HIS A 43 9.28 10.52 -13.30
CA HIS A 43 7.87 10.22 -13.55
C HIS A 43 7.62 9.82 -15.00
N SER A 44 7.20 8.58 -15.20
CA SER A 44 6.75 8.08 -16.51
C SER A 44 5.28 8.44 -16.80
N MET A 45 4.52 8.75 -15.74
CA MET A 45 3.13 9.18 -15.77
C MET A 45 2.93 10.39 -14.85
N PRO A 46 3.45 11.58 -15.20
CA PRO A 46 3.35 12.77 -14.36
C PRO A 46 1.90 13.19 -14.09
N GLU A 47 0.95 12.79 -14.94
CA GLU A 47 -0.48 13.08 -14.79
C GLU A 47 -1.14 12.44 -13.57
N ILE A 48 -0.46 11.48 -12.90
CA ILE A 48 -0.97 10.86 -11.68
C ILE A 48 -0.83 11.78 -10.45
N ASP A 49 0.10 12.74 -10.46
CA ASP A 49 0.26 13.63 -9.30
C ASP A 49 -1.00 14.45 -9.04
N GLY A 50 -1.51 14.37 -7.82
CA GLY A 50 -2.72 15.05 -7.38
C GLY A 50 -4.02 14.30 -7.63
N LEU A 51 -4.01 13.14 -8.28
CA LEU A 51 -5.21 12.32 -8.40
C LEU A 51 -5.67 11.81 -7.03
N GLU A 52 -6.97 11.76 -6.82
CA GLU A 52 -7.59 11.27 -5.58
C GLU A 52 -8.02 9.82 -5.73
N VAL A 53 -8.04 9.09 -4.61
CA VAL A 53 -8.52 7.70 -4.61
C VAL A 53 -10.04 7.62 -4.73
N ALA A 54 -10.52 6.73 -5.59
CA ALA A 54 -11.92 6.36 -5.76
C ALA A 54 -12.03 4.84 -6.03
N PHE A 55 -13.17 4.41 -6.56
CA PHE A 55 -13.39 3.02 -6.94
C PHE A 55 -14.25 2.91 -8.21
N THR A 56 -14.14 1.78 -8.92
CA THR A 56 -15.11 1.40 -9.95
C THR A 56 -16.37 0.84 -9.31
N SER A 57 -17.55 1.17 -9.84
CA SER A 57 -18.83 0.65 -9.32
C SER A 57 -18.79 -0.85 -9.03
N PRO A 58 -19.36 -1.30 -7.90
CA PRO A 58 -19.38 -2.70 -7.53
C PRO A 58 -20.05 -3.54 -8.62
N ALA A 59 -19.38 -4.59 -9.06
CA ALA A 59 -19.98 -5.72 -9.78
C ALA A 59 -19.89 -6.94 -8.86
N ASP A 60 -21.04 -7.51 -8.49
CA ASP A 60 -21.12 -8.68 -7.60
C ASP A 60 -20.36 -8.52 -6.26
N GLY A 61 -20.41 -7.32 -5.67
CA GLY A 61 -19.75 -7.01 -4.40
C GLY A 61 -18.23 -6.84 -4.48
N VAL A 62 -17.69 -6.69 -5.70
CA VAL A 62 -16.27 -6.43 -5.97
C VAL A 62 -16.12 -5.18 -6.84
N GLY A 63 -15.20 -4.31 -6.47
CA GLY A 63 -14.77 -3.16 -7.24
C GLY A 63 -13.26 -3.08 -7.29
N ILE A 64 -12.74 -2.08 -8.01
CA ILE A 64 -11.30 -1.82 -8.14
C ILE A 64 -11.04 -0.43 -7.60
N VAL A 65 -10.00 -0.28 -6.80
CA VAL A 65 -9.54 1.03 -6.31
C VAL A 65 -8.84 1.76 -7.45
N THR A 66 -9.24 3.01 -7.69
CA THR A 66 -8.76 3.81 -8.84
C THR A 66 -8.27 5.18 -8.39
N LEU A 67 -7.56 5.87 -9.28
CA LEU A 67 -7.14 7.25 -9.15
C LEU A 67 -7.92 8.11 -10.13
N VAL A 68 -8.55 9.18 -9.63
CA VAL A 68 -9.45 10.06 -10.39
C VAL A 68 -9.09 11.53 -10.18
N SER A 69 -9.61 12.40 -11.04
CA SER A 69 -9.35 13.84 -10.94
C SER A 69 -9.76 14.43 -9.58
N PRO A 70 -9.03 15.44 -9.08
CA PRO A 70 -9.36 16.14 -7.84
C PRO A 70 -10.85 16.51 -7.71
N GLY A 71 -11.40 16.38 -6.50
CA GLY A 71 -12.81 16.59 -6.19
C GLY A 71 -13.74 15.42 -6.50
N ASN A 72 -13.25 14.35 -7.14
CA ASN A 72 -14.02 13.13 -7.41
C ASN A 72 -13.60 11.95 -6.52
N GLY A 73 -12.61 12.14 -5.64
CA GLY A 73 -12.18 11.11 -4.70
C GLY A 73 -13.24 10.79 -3.67
N LYS A 74 -13.04 9.66 -3.01
CA LYS A 74 -13.92 9.12 -1.98
C LYS A 74 -13.29 9.26 -0.61
N MET A 75 -14.15 9.32 0.41
CA MET A 75 -13.69 9.24 1.78
C MET A 75 -13.25 7.82 2.09
N ILE A 76 -12.03 7.70 2.59
CA ILE A 76 -11.46 6.46 3.08
C ILE A 76 -11.59 6.47 4.59
N THR A 77 -12.08 5.37 5.17
CA THR A 77 -12.16 5.21 6.62
C THR A 77 -11.12 4.17 7.04
N GLY A 78 -10.23 4.56 7.95
CA GLY A 78 -9.35 3.61 8.64
C GLY A 78 -10.02 3.03 9.88
N HIS A 79 -9.71 1.77 10.18
CA HIS A 79 -10.31 1.02 11.29
C HIS A 79 -9.26 0.50 12.28
N ASP A 80 -9.69 0.24 13.51
CA ASP A 80 -8.82 -0.22 14.62
C ASP A 80 -8.12 -1.56 14.34
N ASP A 81 -8.64 -2.36 13.41
CA ASP A 81 -8.07 -3.64 12.97
C ASP A 81 -7.04 -3.49 11.84
N ASN A 82 -6.58 -2.26 11.57
CA ASN A 82 -5.65 -1.91 10.51
C ASN A 82 -6.17 -2.29 9.12
N THR A 83 -7.48 -2.18 8.91
CA THR A 83 -8.13 -2.23 7.60
C THR A 83 -8.49 -0.82 7.14
N VAL A 84 -8.72 -0.66 5.84
CA VAL A 84 -9.28 0.58 5.26
C VAL A 84 -10.49 0.25 4.39
N SER A 85 -11.49 1.12 4.43
CA SER A 85 -12.74 0.97 3.68
C SER A 85 -13.11 2.23 2.90
N ILE A 86 -14.07 2.07 2.00
CA ILE A 86 -14.85 3.16 1.41
C ILE A 86 -16.31 2.89 1.72
N ASP A 87 -16.89 3.70 2.60
CA ASP A 87 -18.25 3.45 3.11
C ASP A 87 -19.33 3.72 2.05
N GLU A 88 -19.00 4.51 1.03
CA GLU A 88 -19.84 4.73 -0.16
C GLU A 88 -19.90 3.50 -1.10
N PHE A 89 -19.10 2.46 -0.85
CA PHE A 89 -19.19 1.21 -1.60
C PHE A 89 -20.30 0.35 -1.03
N GLU A 90 -21.46 0.42 -1.67
CA GLU A 90 -22.66 -0.28 -1.25
C GLU A 90 -22.55 -1.79 -1.52
N CYS A 91 -22.43 -2.56 -0.45
CA CYS A 91 -22.47 -4.01 -0.52
C CYS A 91 -23.91 -4.54 -0.53
N PRO A 92 -24.19 -5.64 -1.26
CA PRO A 92 -25.54 -6.23 -1.31
C PRO A 92 -26.12 -6.56 0.08
N ASP A 93 -25.26 -6.94 1.02
CA ASP A 93 -25.65 -7.31 2.38
C ASP A 93 -25.63 -6.13 3.37
N GLY A 94 -25.47 -4.88 2.88
CA GLY A 94 -25.40 -3.68 3.70
C GLY A 94 -24.05 -3.43 4.40
N GLY A 95 -23.01 -4.21 4.04
CA GLY A 95 -21.63 -3.98 4.46
C GLY A 95 -20.96 -2.81 3.73
N ILE A 96 -19.68 -2.60 4.05
CA ILE A 96 -18.82 -1.57 3.44
C ILE A 96 -17.72 -2.23 2.59
N GLY A 97 -17.24 -1.51 1.58
CA GLY A 97 -16.14 -1.98 0.74
C GLY A 97 -14.80 -1.86 1.46
N GLN A 98 -14.16 -2.98 1.79
CA GLN A 98 -12.82 -3.02 2.36
C GLN A 98 -11.76 -3.25 1.29
N TRP A 99 -10.60 -2.63 1.43
CA TRP A 99 -9.52 -2.80 0.48
C TRP A 99 -8.88 -4.18 0.63
N LEU A 100 -8.70 -4.88 -0.49
CA LEU A 100 -7.95 -6.13 -0.57
C LEU A 100 -6.70 -5.90 -1.41
N VAL A 101 -5.54 -6.04 -0.77
CA VAL A 101 -4.23 -5.95 -1.40
C VAL A 101 -3.70 -7.38 -1.58
N SER A 102 -3.64 -7.82 -2.84
CA SER A 102 -3.21 -9.18 -3.21
C SER A 102 -1.92 -9.15 -4.04
N PRO A 103 -0.76 -8.86 -3.43
CA PRO A 103 0.50 -8.81 -4.16
C PRO A 103 0.87 -10.18 -4.72
N GLY A 104 1.40 -10.20 -5.94
CA GLY A 104 1.83 -11.43 -6.62
C GLY A 104 3.11 -11.26 -7.41
N GLY A 105 3.31 -12.13 -8.39
CA GLY A 105 4.47 -12.11 -9.29
C GLY A 105 5.68 -12.87 -8.75
N THR A 106 6.85 -12.56 -9.32
CA THR A 106 8.14 -13.19 -8.99
C THR A 106 8.90 -12.38 -7.94
N ALA A 107 10.14 -12.77 -7.63
CA ALA A 107 10.98 -12.02 -6.69
C ALA A 107 11.24 -10.56 -7.11
N THR A 108 11.27 -10.28 -8.42
CA THR A 108 11.67 -8.96 -8.94
C THR A 108 10.59 -8.29 -9.79
N VAL A 109 9.54 -9.00 -10.19
CA VAL A 109 8.49 -8.49 -11.07
C VAL A 109 7.13 -8.72 -10.40
N PRO A 110 6.32 -7.68 -10.16
CA PRO A 110 5.00 -7.81 -9.57
C PRO A 110 4.01 -8.46 -10.54
N SER A 111 2.86 -8.92 -10.01
CA SER A 111 1.71 -9.28 -10.84
C SER A 111 0.98 -8.03 -11.34
N THR A 112 0.03 -8.22 -12.26
CA THR A 112 -0.87 -7.17 -12.74
C THR A 112 -2.08 -6.97 -11.81
N ASN A 113 -2.02 -7.44 -10.56
CA ASN A 113 -3.15 -7.39 -9.64
C ASN A 113 -3.43 -5.95 -9.25
N THR A 114 -4.70 -5.56 -9.26
CA THR A 114 -5.15 -4.30 -8.71
C THR A 114 -5.34 -4.40 -7.20
N VAL A 115 -5.51 -3.25 -6.56
CA VAL A 115 -6.13 -3.18 -5.24
C VAL A 115 -7.63 -3.28 -5.45
N ASP A 116 -8.23 -4.33 -4.90
CA ASP A 116 -9.66 -4.56 -5.03
C ASP A 116 -10.39 -3.92 -3.85
N LEU A 117 -11.68 -3.66 -4.04
CA LEU A 117 -12.61 -3.28 -3.00
C LEU A 117 -13.64 -4.41 -2.85
N LYS A 118 -13.70 -5.04 -1.68
CA LYS A 118 -14.57 -6.21 -1.45
C LYS A 118 -15.46 -6.00 -0.24
N CYS A 119 -16.67 -6.55 -0.34
CA CYS A 119 -17.63 -6.51 0.75
C CYS A 119 -17.24 -7.32 1.97
N GLN A 120 -16.36 -8.32 1.81
CA GLN A 120 -15.86 -9.18 2.87
C GLN A 120 -14.41 -9.57 2.55
N GLY A 121 -13.59 -9.71 3.60
CA GLY A 121 -12.21 -10.20 3.48
C GLY A 121 -11.24 -9.15 2.94
N GLY A 122 -11.33 -7.91 3.43
CA GLY A 122 -10.29 -6.91 3.23
C GLY A 122 -8.96 -7.34 3.87
N SER A 123 -7.87 -6.74 3.40
CA SER A 123 -6.56 -6.93 4.01
C SER A 123 -6.47 -6.13 5.32
N SER A 124 -5.85 -6.72 6.34
CA SER A 124 -5.28 -5.97 7.46
C SER A 124 -3.82 -5.64 7.15
N GLN A 125 -3.15 -4.81 7.96
CA GLN A 125 -1.76 -4.32 7.80
C GLN A 125 -1.64 -2.94 7.12
N PHE A 126 -2.72 -2.17 7.08
CA PHE A 126 -2.65 -0.74 6.74
C PHE A 126 -2.20 0.09 7.95
N PHE A 127 -1.43 1.14 7.70
CA PHE A 127 -1.06 2.11 8.72
C PHE A 127 -0.77 3.47 8.08
N ILE A 128 -0.95 4.55 8.85
CA ILE A 128 -0.56 5.90 8.44
C ILE A 128 0.65 6.37 9.25
N THR A 129 1.68 6.86 8.58
CA THR A 129 2.81 7.53 9.23
C THR A 129 2.44 8.97 9.58
N PRO A 130 2.50 9.39 10.86
CA PRO A 130 2.04 10.72 11.26
C PRO A 130 2.85 11.89 10.69
N GLU A 131 4.15 11.70 10.41
CA GLU A 131 5.04 12.77 9.97
C GLU A 131 4.70 13.33 8.56
N ASP A 132 4.21 12.47 7.69
CA ASP A 132 3.99 12.75 6.26
C ASP A 132 2.58 12.34 5.81
N SER A 133 1.75 11.86 6.74
CA SER A 133 0.39 11.38 6.52
C SER A 133 0.31 10.32 5.41
N LEU A 134 1.34 9.49 5.22
CA LEU A 134 1.30 8.49 4.16
C LEU A 134 0.56 7.23 4.59
N LEU A 135 -0.39 6.78 3.76
CA LEU A 135 -0.98 5.47 3.90
C LEU A 135 -0.02 4.41 3.34
N HIS A 136 0.30 3.43 4.18
CA HIS A 136 1.12 2.28 3.84
C HIS A 136 0.31 0.99 3.90
N TYR A 137 0.81 -0.02 3.20
CA TYR A 137 0.45 -1.42 3.40
C TYR A 137 1.75 -2.21 3.56
N GLN A 138 1.80 -3.08 4.57
CA GLN A 138 3.05 -3.74 4.96
C GLN A 138 3.70 -4.52 3.79
N GLY A 139 5.02 -4.30 3.62
CA GLY A 139 5.88 -5.12 2.76
C GLY A 139 5.92 -4.71 1.28
N GLY A 140 5.73 -3.42 0.99
CA GLY A 140 5.81 -2.91 -0.37
C GLY A 140 5.36 -1.47 -0.54
N SER A 141 4.99 -1.11 -1.76
CA SER A 141 4.64 0.25 -2.14
C SER A 141 3.56 0.30 -3.22
N TRP A 142 2.90 1.46 -3.30
CA TRP A 142 1.81 1.69 -4.23
C TRP A 142 2.32 2.06 -5.62
N MET A 143 1.56 1.69 -6.63
CA MET A 143 1.75 2.20 -7.98
C MET A 143 0.41 2.50 -8.64
N GLY A 144 0.34 3.59 -9.38
CA GLY A 144 -0.76 3.88 -10.30
C GLY A 144 -0.45 3.30 -11.68
N CYS A 145 -1.41 2.57 -12.25
CA CYS A 145 -1.26 1.89 -13.54
C CYS A 145 -2.34 2.35 -14.51
N ARG A 146 -1.98 2.58 -15.79
CA ARG A 146 -3.00 2.66 -16.84
C ARG A 146 -3.77 1.35 -16.92
N GLY A 147 -5.06 1.43 -17.21
CA GLY A 147 -5.93 0.27 -17.23
C GLY A 147 -5.42 -0.86 -18.13
N SER A 148 -4.93 -0.58 -19.34
CA SER A 148 -4.40 -1.64 -20.23
C SER A 148 -3.25 -2.44 -19.62
N THR A 149 -2.44 -1.84 -18.75
CA THR A 149 -1.33 -2.51 -18.06
C THR A 149 -1.83 -3.60 -17.10
N VAL A 150 -3.05 -3.45 -16.58
CA VAL A 150 -3.68 -4.35 -15.61
C VAL A 150 -4.95 -5.03 -16.15
N GLY A 151 -5.15 -5.02 -17.48
CA GLY A 151 -6.29 -5.70 -18.12
C GLY A 151 -7.63 -4.97 -18.02
N LEU A 152 -7.62 -3.65 -17.81
CA LEU A 152 -8.79 -2.77 -17.75
C LEU A 152 -8.82 -1.80 -18.94
N SER A 153 -9.88 -0.97 -19.02
CA SER A 153 -9.97 0.13 -19.98
C SER A 153 -8.91 1.21 -19.71
N ASP A 154 -8.29 1.75 -20.75
CA ASP A 154 -7.27 2.81 -20.65
C ASP A 154 -7.76 4.13 -20.06
N GLN A 155 -9.06 4.32 -19.93
CA GLN A 155 -9.64 5.47 -19.24
C GLN A 155 -9.51 5.37 -17.71
N ILE A 156 -9.15 4.19 -17.19
CA ILE A 156 -8.98 3.93 -15.77
C ILE A 156 -7.49 4.05 -15.42
N ILE A 157 -7.20 4.73 -14.32
CA ILE A 157 -5.93 4.60 -13.62
C ILE A 157 -6.21 3.77 -12.38
N ALA A 158 -5.76 2.52 -12.38
CA ALA A 158 -5.97 1.61 -11.28
C ALA A 158 -4.85 1.74 -10.25
N LEU A 159 -5.20 1.62 -8.98
CA LEU A 159 -4.21 1.46 -7.93
C LEU A 159 -3.77 -0.01 -7.89
N SER A 160 -2.46 -0.22 -7.78
CA SER A 160 -1.84 -1.53 -7.64
C SER A 160 -0.73 -1.45 -6.59
N PHE A 161 -0.18 -2.61 -6.24
CA PHE A 161 0.83 -2.75 -5.19
C PHE A 161 1.92 -3.72 -5.62
N PHE A 162 3.16 -3.37 -5.34
CA PHE A 162 4.33 -4.23 -5.54
C PHE A 162 5.07 -4.41 -4.22
N LYS A 163 5.64 -5.60 -4.00
CA LYS A 163 6.35 -5.93 -2.77
C LYS A 163 7.74 -5.32 -2.74
N ASP A 164 8.29 -5.17 -1.55
CA ASP A 164 9.70 -4.81 -1.36
C ASP A 164 10.62 -5.77 -2.15
N GLY A 165 11.60 -5.19 -2.84
CA GLY A 165 12.51 -5.92 -3.73
C GLY A 165 11.97 -6.16 -5.15
N GLN A 166 10.68 -5.93 -5.40
CA GLN A 166 10.14 -5.83 -6.75
C GLN A 166 10.32 -4.41 -7.29
N ARG A 167 10.43 -4.29 -8.62
CA ARG A 167 10.33 -2.98 -9.31
C ARG A 167 8.88 -2.70 -9.69
N PRO A 168 8.46 -1.43 -9.79
CA PRO A 168 7.16 -1.09 -10.36
C PRO A 168 6.92 -1.78 -11.69
N LEU A 169 5.67 -2.20 -11.93
CA LEU A 169 5.28 -2.84 -13.17
C LEU A 169 5.54 -1.90 -14.36
N TYR A 170 5.99 -2.44 -15.48
CA TYR A 170 6.25 -1.63 -16.67
C TYR A 170 4.96 -0.94 -17.15
N GLY A 171 5.00 0.39 -17.30
CA GLY A 171 3.82 1.20 -17.64
C GLY A 171 3.01 1.66 -16.43
N CYS A 172 3.46 1.35 -15.21
CA CYS A 172 2.96 1.93 -13.97
C CYS A 172 3.98 2.91 -13.39
N GLN A 173 3.50 3.77 -12.50
CA GLN A 173 4.28 4.76 -11.80
C GLN A 173 4.13 4.52 -10.30
N GLU A 174 5.25 4.46 -9.57
CA GLU A 174 5.24 4.44 -8.11
C GLU A 174 4.62 5.74 -7.57
N VAL A 175 3.74 5.61 -6.59
CA VAL A 175 3.01 6.72 -5.97
C VAL A 175 3.08 6.60 -4.45
N ARG A 176 3.03 7.75 -3.77
CA ARG A 176 2.74 7.84 -2.35
C ARG A 176 1.29 8.26 -2.17
N LEU A 177 0.57 7.65 -1.25
CA LEU A 177 -0.82 8.01 -0.95
C LEU A 177 -0.84 8.88 0.31
N VAL A 178 -0.99 10.18 0.13
CA VAL A 178 -1.04 11.15 1.23
C VAL A 178 -2.48 11.28 1.72
N ALA A 179 -2.70 10.98 3.00
CA ALA A 179 -3.94 11.23 3.69
C ALA A 179 -4.11 12.71 3.98
N GLN A 180 -5.24 13.24 3.54
CA GLN A 180 -5.72 14.58 3.86
C GLN A 180 -6.90 14.43 4.83
N PHE A 181 -6.63 14.73 6.09
CA PHE A 181 -7.63 14.81 7.14
C PHE A 181 -8.39 16.14 7.02
N SER A 182 -9.71 16.08 7.24
CA SER A 182 -10.61 17.24 7.26
C SER A 182 -10.71 17.86 8.65
#